data_AF-A0A925LN47-F1
#
_entry.id   AF-A0A925LN47-F1
#
_cell.length_a   1.000
_cell.length_b   1.000
_cell.length_c   1.000
_cell.angle_alpha   90.00
_cell.angle_beta   90.00
_cell.angle_gamma   90.00
#
_symmetry.space_group_name_H-M   'P 1'
#
loop_
_entity.id
_entity.type
_entity.pdbx_description
1 polymer ?
#
loop_
_entity_poly.entity_id
_entity_poly.type
_entity_poly.pdbx_seq_one_letter_code
_entity_poly.pdbx_strand_id
1 'polypeptide(L)'
;DPSNYLRSEFIRPEDLDEYVRMGFTSFKILERGAPTSVMAQRVRAYSEGRFDGNLLDLIQPYGYKDTSGVATGWSENLWKFLRYFFRPGTVNTSELLKLKKLAEKRGLLSAMDWDPVHIDNRKLDGFLAGIQAIDCRTSDCSTCGYCADWTRKAVTIDSKFQSEMLALYADAFGSLYSGRFWGVTARTAKKP
;
A
#
# COMPACT_ATOMS: atom_id res chain seq x y z
N ASP A 1 2.86 12.27 -2.99
CA ASP A 1 3.90 12.14 -4.01
C ASP A 1 3.89 10.72 -4.57
N PRO A 2 3.49 10.50 -5.84
CA PRO A 2 3.52 9.19 -6.51
C PRO A 2 4.90 8.54 -6.52
N SER A 3 5.98 9.33 -6.44
CA SER A 3 7.36 8.83 -6.43
C SER A 3 7.63 7.86 -5.28
N ASN A 4 6.84 7.94 -4.21
CA ASN A 4 6.95 7.05 -3.06
C ASN A 4 6.64 5.59 -3.39
N TYR A 5 5.90 5.28 -4.47
CA TYR A 5 5.76 3.90 -4.94
C TYR A 5 7.10 3.28 -5.29
N LEU A 6 8.00 4.04 -5.92
CA LEU A 6 9.33 3.57 -6.33
C LEU A 6 10.42 3.86 -5.29
N ARG A 7 10.13 4.62 -4.24
CA ARG A 7 11.01 4.76 -3.05
C ARG A 7 10.73 3.69 -1.99
N SER A 8 9.65 2.94 -2.13
CA SER A 8 9.32 1.85 -1.23
C SER A 8 10.26 0.67 -1.45
N GLU A 9 10.47 -0.14 -0.42
CA GLU A 9 11.33 -1.32 -0.50
C GLU A 9 10.60 -2.46 -1.22
N PHE A 10 11.16 -2.92 -2.33
CA PHE A 10 10.73 -4.13 -3.04
C PHE A 10 11.91 -4.76 -3.80
N ILE A 11 11.76 -6.03 -4.14
CA ILE A 11 12.66 -6.76 -5.04
C ILE A 11 11.78 -7.30 -6.16
N ARG A 12 12.10 -7.02 -7.43
CA ARG A 12 11.38 -7.63 -8.56
C ARG A 12 11.96 -9.02 -8.87
N PRO A 13 11.18 -9.93 -9.48
CA PRO A 13 11.71 -11.18 -10.03
C PRO A 13 12.91 -10.97 -10.95
N GLU A 14 12.88 -9.92 -11.78
CA GLU A 14 13.95 -9.58 -12.73
C GLU A 14 15.25 -9.12 -12.05
N ASP A 15 15.16 -8.67 -10.79
CA ASP A 15 16.30 -8.10 -10.07
C ASP A 15 17.00 -9.15 -9.18
N LEU A 16 16.46 -10.38 -9.09
CA LEU A 16 16.98 -11.45 -8.22
C LEU A 16 18.47 -11.74 -8.47
N ASP A 17 18.89 -11.81 -9.73
CA ASP A 17 20.27 -12.12 -10.11
C ASP A 17 21.28 -11.12 -9.52
N GLU A 18 20.88 -9.87 -9.36
CA GLU A 18 21.73 -8.83 -8.75
C GLU A 18 21.98 -9.13 -7.27
N TYR A 19 20.95 -9.56 -6.54
CA TYR A 19 21.09 -9.99 -5.15
C TYR A 19 21.84 -11.32 -5.02
N VAL A 20 21.65 -12.25 -5.95
CA VAL A 20 22.42 -13.52 -5.99
C VAL A 20 23.91 -13.24 -6.17
N ARG A 21 24.28 -12.30 -7.04
CA ARG A 21 25.69 -11.86 -7.19
C ARG A 21 26.28 -11.27 -5.91
N MET A 22 25.45 -10.64 -5.07
CA MET A 22 25.87 -10.16 -3.75
C MET A 22 25.98 -11.26 -2.68
N GLY A 23 25.56 -12.50 -3.00
CA GLY A 23 25.61 -13.65 -2.10
C GLY A 23 24.29 -14.00 -1.41
N PHE A 24 23.18 -13.34 -1.75
CA PHE A 24 21.85 -13.70 -1.23
C PHE A 24 21.25 -14.87 -2.02
N THR A 25 20.98 -15.98 -1.35
CA THR A 25 20.50 -17.22 -2.00
C THR A 25 19.10 -17.68 -1.55
N SER A 26 18.48 -16.96 -0.62
CA SER A 26 17.16 -17.28 -0.09
C SER A 26 16.29 -16.04 -0.06
N PHE A 27 15.17 -16.09 -0.78
CA PHE A 27 14.21 -15.00 -0.89
C PHE A 27 12.88 -15.43 -0.28
N LYS A 28 12.33 -14.57 0.58
CA LYS A 28 11.05 -14.80 1.23
C LYS A 28 9.97 -13.98 0.54
N ILE A 29 8.98 -14.65 -0.04
CA ILE A 29 7.75 -14.02 -0.49
C ILE A 29 6.88 -13.77 0.75
N LEU A 30 6.53 -12.51 0.97
CA LEU A 30 5.75 -12.07 2.14
C LEU A 30 4.23 -12.16 1.86
N GLU A 31 3.48 -11.98 2.94
CA GLU A 31 2.01 -12.00 3.08
C GLU A 31 1.37 -13.30 3.56
N ARG A 32 1.01 -13.30 4.85
CA ARG A 32 0.35 -14.43 5.53
C ARG A 32 -1.12 -14.62 5.13
N GLY A 33 -1.80 -13.52 4.79
CA GLY A 33 -3.24 -13.50 4.51
C GLY A 33 -3.61 -13.43 3.03
N ALA A 34 -2.64 -13.63 2.12
CA ALA A 34 -2.90 -13.60 0.69
C ALA A 34 -3.70 -14.87 0.26
N PRO A 35 -4.67 -14.73 -0.65
CA PRO A 35 -5.33 -15.87 -1.31
C PRO A 35 -4.32 -16.84 -1.93
N THR A 36 -4.66 -18.14 -1.95
CA THR A 36 -3.77 -19.19 -2.50
C THR A 36 -3.39 -18.92 -3.96
N SER A 37 -4.33 -18.45 -4.77
CA SER A 37 -4.11 -18.07 -6.18
C SER A 37 -3.09 -16.95 -6.34
N VAL A 38 -3.20 -15.90 -5.51
CA VAL A 38 -2.26 -14.77 -5.46
C VAL A 38 -0.87 -15.26 -5.06
N MET A 39 -0.78 -16.09 -4.01
CA MET A 39 0.52 -16.62 -3.59
C MET A 39 1.15 -17.52 -4.64
N ALA A 40 0.36 -18.38 -5.30
CA ALA A 40 0.84 -19.24 -6.39
C ALA A 40 1.37 -18.43 -7.59
N GLN A 41 0.69 -17.33 -7.96
CA GLN A 41 1.14 -16.41 -9.00
C GLN A 41 2.48 -15.74 -8.62
N ARG A 42 2.62 -15.28 -7.37
CA ARG A 42 3.87 -14.69 -6.88
C ARG A 42 5.01 -15.69 -6.90
N VAL A 43 4.80 -16.89 -6.34
CA VAL A 43 5.80 -17.97 -6.35
C VAL A 43 6.25 -18.28 -7.77
N ARG A 44 5.30 -18.41 -8.72
CA ARG A 44 5.61 -18.60 -10.13
C ARG A 44 6.51 -17.50 -10.68
N ALA A 45 6.11 -16.23 -10.51
CA ALA A 45 6.86 -15.08 -11.01
C ALA A 45 8.31 -15.06 -10.53
N TYR A 46 8.55 -15.26 -9.23
CA TYR A 46 9.91 -15.29 -8.67
C TYR A 46 10.68 -16.56 -9.07
N SER A 47 10.00 -17.71 -9.24
CA SER A 47 10.66 -18.94 -9.72
C SER A 47 11.08 -18.86 -11.18
N GLU A 48 10.32 -18.13 -12.00
CA GLU A 48 10.59 -17.93 -13.43
C GLU A 48 11.50 -16.70 -13.68
N GLY A 49 11.80 -15.91 -12.64
CA GLY A 49 12.63 -14.70 -12.72
C GLY A 49 12.03 -13.58 -13.57
N ARG A 50 10.72 -13.62 -13.82
CA ARG A 50 10.04 -12.69 -14.72
C ARG A 50 8.58 -12.47 -14.33
N PHE A 51 8.10 -11.25 -14.51
CA PHE A 51 6.69 -10.92 -14.39
C PHE A 51 6.26 -9.82 -15.37
N ASP A 52 5.24 -10.13 -16.18
CA ASP A 52 4.64 -9.18 -17.12
C ASP A 52 3.28 -8.73 -16.57
N GLY A 53 3.22 -7.55 -15.97
CA GLY A 53 1.99 -7.04 -15.37
C GLY A 53 2.19 -5.87 -14.40
N ASN A 54 1.21 -5.67 -13.53
CA ASN A 54 1.24 -4.66 -12.49
C ASN A 54 2.12 -5.12 -11.33
N LEU A 55 3.24 -4.45 -11.04
CA LEU A 55 4.13 -4.80 -9.92
C LEU A 55 3.38 -4.89 -8.58
N LEU A 56 2.31 -4.11 -8.41
CA LEU A 56 1.48 -4.18 -7.20
C LEU A 56 0.83 -5.54 -6.97
N ASP A 57 0.58 -6.34 -8.00
CA ASP A 57 0.09 -7.73 -7.85
C ASP A 57 1.09 -8.60 -7.07
N LEU A 58 2.39 -8.28 -7.15
CA LEU A 58 3.46 -8.99 -6.45
C LEU A 58 3.69 -8.50 -5.02
N ILE A 59 3.60 -7.19 -4.78
CA ILE A 59 4.09 -6.57 -3.53
C ILE A 59 2.99 -5.99 -2.64
N GLN A 60 1.78 -5.76 -3.17
CA GLN A 60 0.70 -5.13 -2.41
C GLN A 60 -0.02 -6.15 -1.52
N PRO A 61 -0.22 -5.87 -0.22
CA PRO A 61 -0.80 -6.84 0.70
C PRO A 61 -2.34 -6.79 0.79
N TYR A 62 -2.99 -6.03 -0.08
CA TYR A 62 -4.43 -5.76 -0.06
C TYR A 62 -4.95 -5.41 -1.45
N GLY A 63 -6.27 -5.33 -1.60
CA GLY A 63 -6.91 -5.05 -2.89
C GLY A 63 -6.84 -6.24 -3.85
N TYR A 64 -6.74 -7.46 -3.32
CA TYR A 64 -6.72 -8.67 -4.15
C TYR A 64 -8.00 -8.77 -4.99
N LYS A 65 -7.86 -9.19 -6.25
CA LYS A 65 -8.98 -9.47 -7.15
C LYS A 65 -9.71 -10.75 -6.77
N ASP A 66 -8.96 -11.72 -6.25
CA ASP A 66 -9.50 -12.98 -5.75
C ASP A 66 -9.88 -12.86 -4.28
N THR A 67 -11.13 -13.19 -3.96
CA THR A 67 -11.68 -13.21 -2.60
C THR A 67 -11.51 -14.56 -1.90
N SER A 68 -11.02 -15.59 -2.60
CA SER A 68 -10.87 -16.96 -2.08
C SER A 68 -9.72 -17.04 -1.05
N GLY A 69 -10.02 -16.60 0.18
CA GLY A 69 -9.07 -16.62 1.30
C GLY A 69 -8.91 -15.28 2.01
N VAL A 70 -9.43 -14.17 1.45
CA VAL A 70 -9.65 -12.96 2.25
C VAL A 70 -10.69 -13.34 3.28
N ALA A 71 -10.28 -13.39 4.55
CA ALA A 71 -11.13 -13.83 5.64
C ALA A 71 -12.52 -13.17 5.52
N THR A 72 -13.50 -13.99 5.14
CA THR A 72 -14.95 -13.73 5.18
C THR A 72 -15.44 -13.46 6.62
N GLY A 73 -14.53 -13.37 7.59
CA GLY A 73 -14.77 -13.28 9.02
C GLY A 73 -15.39 -11.97 9.53
N TRP A 74 -15.81 -11.05 8.66
CA TRP A 74 -16.66 -9.93 9.09
C TRP A 74 -18.11 -10.38 9.37
N SER A 75 -18.64 -11.36 8.63
CA SER A 75 -20.03 -11.82 8.81
C SER A 75 -20.21 -12.77 9.98
N GLU A 76 -19.22 -13.62 10.29
CA GLU A 76 -19.35 -14.62 11.39
C GLU A 76 -19.09 -14.07 12.80
N ASN A 77 -18.73 -12.79 12.95
CA ASN A 77 -18.28 -12.25 14.24
C ASN A 77 -18.80 -10.85 14.55
N LEU A 78 -20.03 -10.53 14.12
CA LEU A 78 -20.71 -9.28 14.50
C LEU A 78 -20.72 -9.06 16.03
N TRP A 79 -20.84 -10.13 16.82
CA TRP A 79 -20.78 -10.07 18.29
C TRP A 79 -19.38 -9.78 18.84
N LYS A 80 -18.30 -10.26 18.21
CA LYS A 80 -16.92 -9.87 18.56
C LYS A 80 -16.60 -8.46 18.09
N PHE A 81 -17.11 -8.06 16.92
CA PHE A 81 -17.01 -6.67 16.45
C PHE A 81 -17.69 -5.70 17.42
N LEU A 82 -18.94 -5.98 17.81
CA LEU A 82 -19.65 -5.23 18.86
C LEU A 82 -18.91 -5.25 20.20
N ARG A 83 -18.41 -6.42 20.64
CA ARG A 83 -17.77 -6.53 21.97
C ARG A 83 -16.39 -5.87 22.06
N TYR A 84 -15.60 -5.91 20.98
CA TYR A 84 -14.20 -5.47 21.02
C TYR A 84 -13.93 -4.17 20.26
N PHE A 85 -14.67 -3.92 19.16
CA PHE A 85 -14.44 -2.76 18.29
C PHE A 85 -15.49 -1.66 18.48
N PHE A 86 -16.71 -1.96 18.91
CA PHE A 86 -17.71 -0.95 19.24
C PHE A 86 -17.45 -0.36 20.63
N ARG A 87 -16.53 0.60 20.71
CA ARG A 87 -16.19 1.38 21.90
C ARG A 87 -16.56 2.86 21.72
N PRO A 88 -17.86 3.20 21.76
CA PRO A 88 -18.32 4.57 21.50
C PRO A 88 -17.80 5.59 22.53
N GLY A 89 -17.37 5.16 23.71
CA GLY A 89 -16.73 6.01 24.72
C GLY A 89 -15.23 6.27 24.50
N THR A 90 -14.59 5.60 23.53
CA THR A 90 -13.15 5.74 23.24
C THR A 90 -12.90 6.31 21.85
N VAL A 91 -13.82 6.07 20.90
CA VAL A 91 -13.67 6.47 19.51
C VAL A 91 -14.96 7.09 19.00
N ASN A 92 -14.84 8.21 18.29
CA ASN A 92 -15.96 8.86 17.62
C ASN A 92 -16.46 7.98 16.47
N THR A 93 -17.72 7.55 16.52
CA THR A 93 -18.33 6.62 15.56
C THR A 93 -18.43 7.18 14.14
N SER A 94 -18.68 8.48 13.99
CA SER A 94 -18.71 9.13 12.67
C SER A 94 -17.31 9.17 12.03
N GLU A 95 -16.28 9.38 12.84
CA GLU A 95 -14.88 9.38 12.40
C GLU A 95 -14.39 7.95 12.09
N LEU A 96 -14.85 6.96 12.85
CA LEU A 96 -14.63 5.55 12.54
C LEU A 96 -15.26 5.15 11.19
N LEU A 97 -16.45 5.66 10.86
CA LEU A 97 -17.10 5.39 9.58
C LEU A 97 -16.31 5.97 8.39
N LYS A 98 -15.69 7.14 8.55
CA LYS A 98 -14.78 7.72 7.54
C LYS A 98 -13.54 6.84 7.33
N LEU A 99 -12.94 6.37 8.41
CA LEU A 99 -11.80 5.46 8.35
C LEU A 99 -12.18 4.12 7.68
N LYS A 100 -13.37 3.58 7.99
CA LYS A 100 -13.92 2.40 7.32
C LYS A 100 -14.07 2.66 5.81
N LYS A 101 -14.67 3.78 5.41
CA LYS A 101 -14.83 4.16 4.00
C LYS A 101 -13.49 4.25 3.26
N LEU A 102 -12.47 4.84 3.90
CA LEU A 102 -11.11 4.87 3.38
C LEU A 102 -10.54 3.46 3.21
N ALA A 103 -10.71 2.59 4.21
CA ALA A 103 -10.20 1.23 4.19
C ALA A 103 -10.88 0.37 3.10
N GLU A 104 -12.19 0.51 2.90
CA GLU A 104 -12.93 -0.15 1.82
C GLU A 104 -12.46 0.34 0.44
N LYS A 105 -12.38 1.65 0.22
CA LYS A 105 -11.92 2.21 -1.05
C LYS A 105 -10.47 1.87 -1.38
N ARG A 106 -9.63 1.63 -0.37
CA ARG A 106 -8.24 1.20 -0.57
C ARG A 106 -8.11 -0.31 -0.84
N GLY A 107 -9.20 -1.08 -0.69
CA GLY A 107 -9.18 -2.53 -0.80
C GLY A 107 -8.60 -3.24 0.43
N LEU A 108 -8.54 -2.57 1.58
CA LEU A 108 -8.06 -3.17 2.84
C LEU A 108 -9.09 -4.11 3.46
N LEU A 109 -10.38 -3.88 3.18
CA LEU A 109 -11.51 -4.63 3.74
C LEU A 109 -12.32 -5.39 2.67
N SER A 110 -12.05 -5.14 1.39
CA SER A 110 -12.78 -5.72 0.26
C SER A 110 -11.84 -5.96 -0.90
N ALA A 111 -12.17 -6.95 -1.73
CA ALA A 111 -11.55 -7.09 -3.03
C ALA A 111 -11.80 -5.84 -3.89
N MET A 112 -10.86 -5.55 -4.77
CA MET A 112 -11.04 -4.55 -5.83
C MET A 112 -11.10 -5.28 -7.17
N ASP A 113 -12.07 -4.89 -7.98
CA ASP A 113 -12.34 -5.43 -9.31
C ASP A 113 -11.49 -4.79 -10.41
N TRP A 114 -10.77 -3.72 -10.09
CA TRP A 114 -9.90 -3.01 -11.02
C TRP A 114 -8.66 -2.43 -10.32
N ASP A 115 -7.66 -2.05 -11.11
CA ASP A 115 -6.38 -1.53 -10.63
C ASP A 115 -6.31 0.01 -10.78
N PRO A 116 -6.70 0.79 -9.75
CA PRO A 116 -6.62 2.26 -9.82
C PRO A 116 -5.20 2.81 -9.87
N VAL A 117 -4.23 1.99 -9.47
CA VAL A 117 -2.80 2.28 -9.55
C VAL A 117 -2.15 1.12 -10.27
N HIS A 118 -1.43 1.44 -11.33
CA HIS A 118 -0.72 0.46 -12.14
C HIS A 118 0.75 0.84 -12.22
N ILE A 119 1.62 -0.06 -11.82
CA ILE A 119 3.07 0.06 -11.97
C ILE A 119 3.49 -0.99 -12.99
N ASP A 120 3.79 -0.56 -14.21
CA ASP A 120 4.22 -1.44 -15.29
C ASP A 120 5.58 -2.04 -14.94
N ASN A 121 5.59 -3.35 -14.61
CA ASN A 121 6.78 -4.03 -14.10
C ASN A 121 7.93 -3.99 -15.11
N ARG A 122 7.63 -4.10 -16.40
CA ARG A 122 8.62 -4.19 -17.47
C ARG A 122 9.22 -2.82 -17.80
N LYS A 123 8.47 -1.74 -17.62
CA LYS A 123 9.02 -0.38 -17.73
C LYS A 123 10.06 -0.05 -16.64
N LEU A 124 10.15 -0.85 -15.58
CA LEU A 124 11.16 -0.72 -14.52
C LEU A 124 12.48 -1.45 -14.84
N ASP A 125 12.63 -2.09 -16.00
CA ASP A 125 13.89 -2.72 -16.39
C ASP A 125 15.03 -1.68 -16.43
N GLY A 126 16.08 -1.94 -15.63
CA GLY A 126 17.20 -1.01 -15.41
C GLY A 126 17.03 -0.05 -14.22
N PHE A 127 15.89 -0.05 -13.54
CA PHE A 127 15.63 0.84 -12.40
C PHE A 127 16.65 0.63 -11.27
N LEU A 128 16.90 -0.63 -10.88
CA LEU A 128 17.81 -0.97 -9.79
C LEU A 128 19.25 -0.50 -10.07
N ALA A 129 19.74 -0.70 -11.30
CA ALA A 129 21.11 -0.33 -11.67
C ALA A 129 21.38 1.17 -11.47
N GLY A 130 20.42 2.04 -11.80
CA GLY A 130 20.58 3.48 -11.54
C GLY A 130 20.46 3.85 -10.06
N ILE A 131 19.62 3.15 -9.27
CA ILE A 131 19.58 3.35 -7.80
C ILE A 131 20.92 3.00 -7.16
N GLN A 132 21.57 1.91 -7.58
CA GLN A 132 22.87 1.49 -7.04
C GLN A 132 23.97 2.54 -7.28
N ALA A 133 23.86 3.35 -8.32
CA ALA A 133 24.80 4.42 -8.63
C ALA A 133 24.56 5.71 -7.82
N ILE A 134 23.46 5.79 -7.05
CA ILE A 134 23.06 6.99 -6.31
C ILE A 134 23.20 6.72 -4.81
N ASP A 135 23.93 7.59 -4.10
CA ASP A 135 23.88 7.61 -2.64
C ASP A 135 22.62 8.33 -2.16
N CYS A 136 21.52 7.58 -2.05
CA CYS A 136 20.23 8.09 -1.59
C CYS A 136 20.26 8.64 -0.15
N ARG A 137 21.29 8.34 0.66
CA ARG A 137 21.38 8.84 2.05
C ARG A 137 21.85 10.28 2.11
N THR A 138 22.62 10.72 1.13
CA THR A 138 23.22 12.06 1.07
C THR A 138 22.65 12.92 -0.05
N SER A 139 21.93 12.32 -1.00
CA SER A 139 21.32 13.01 -2.13
C SER A 139 19.98 13.66 -1.77
N ASP A 140 19.78 14.91 -2.18
CA ASP A 140 18.46 15.55 -2.15
C ASP A 140 17.59 15.02 -3.30
N CYS A 141 16.46 14.39 -2.95
CA CYS A 141 15.48 13.89 -3.91
C CYS A 141 14.91 14.97 -4.84
N SER A 142 14.83 16.23 -4.37
CA SER A 142 14.34 17.36 -5.17
C SER A 142 15.28 17.71 -6.33
N THR A 143 16.57 17.47 -6.14
CA THR A 143 17.63 17.71 -7.14
C THR A 143 17.91 16.46 -7.97
N CYS A 144 17.92 15.28 -7.34
CA CYS A 144 18.22 14.01 -7.99
C CYS A 144 17.15 13.58 -9.01
N GLY A 145 15.86 13.65 -8.65
CA GLY A 145 14.75 13.38 -9.57
C GLY A 145 14.56 11.92 -10.02
N TYR A 146 15.53 11.01 -9.81
CA TYR A 146 15.52 9.66 -10.38
C TYR A 146 14.21 8.90 -10.16
N CYS A 147 13.77 8.69 -8.91
CA CYS A 147 12.51 7.98 -8.65
C CYS A 147 11.28 8.67 -9.28
N ALA A 148 11.27 10.01 -9.35
CA ALA A 148 10.17 10.76 -9.95
C ALA A 148 10.12 10.54 -11.47
N ASP A 149 11.27 10.45 -12.13
CA ASP A 149 11.38 10.23 -13.58
C ASP A 149 10.89 8.83 -13.94
N TRP A 150 11.33 7.82 -13.19
CA TRP A 150 10.85 6.44 -13.35
C TRP A 150 9.38 6.29 -13.01
N THR A 151 8.88 7.08 -12.05
CA THR A 151 7.46 7.10 -11.73
C THR A 151 6.65 7.63 -12.91
N ARG A 152 7.08 8.73 -13.55
CA ARG A 152 6.43 9.24 -14.77
C ARG A 152 6.47 8.24 -15.92
N LYS A 153 7.51 7.42 -15.99
CA LYS A 153 7.67 6.36 -17.01
C LYS A 153 6.74 5.17 -16.78
N ALA A 154 6.70 4.65 -15.55
CA ALA A 154 6.15 3.32 -15.26
C ALA A 154 4.83 3.32 -14.47
N VAL A 155 4.47 4.43 -13.80
CA VAL A 155 3.34 4.47 -12.88
C VAL A 155 2.17 5.25 -13.51
N THR A 156 1.01 4.60 -13.57
CA THR A 156 -0.26 5.21 -13.96
C THR A 156 -1.20 5.19 -12.77
N ILE A 157 -1.88 6.31 -12.51
CA ILE A 157 -2.84 6.46 -11.42
C ILE A 157 -4.11 7.07 -12.00
N ASP A 158 -5.27 6.48 -11.71
CA ASP A 158 -6.53 7.10 -12.05
C ASP A 158 -6.73 8.41 -11.27
N SER A 159 -6.92 9.50 -12.00
CA SER A 159 -6.97 10.86 -11.42
C SER A 159 -8.17 11.07 -10.48
N LYS A 160 -9.31 10.44 -10.80
CA LYS A 160 -10.52 10.51 -9.98
C LYS A 160 -10.30 9.75 -8.67
N PHE A 161 -9.82 8.50 -8.75
CA PHE A 161 -9.44 7.71 -7.59
C PHE A 161 -8.41 8.44 -6.73
N GLN A 162 -7.37 9.01 -7.34
CA GLN A 162 -6.35 9.77 -6.62
C GLN A 162 -6.95 10.93 -5.83
N SER A 163 -7.77 11.75 -6.47
CA SER A 163 -8.40 12.92 -5.84
C SER A 163 -9.31 12.52 -4.69
N GLU A 164 -10.14 11.50 -4.89
CA GLU A 164 -11.03 10.96 -3.85
C GLU A 164 -10.24 10.40 -2.66
N MET A 165 -9.17 9.64 -2.92
CA MET A 165 -8.33 9.05 -1.88
C MET A 165 -7.57 10.10 -1.10
N LEU A 166 -7.01 11.12 -1.75
CA LEU A 166 -6.33 12.22 -1.08
C LEU A 166 -7.28 12.97 -0.13
N ALA A 167 -8.52 13.23 -0.56
CA ALA A 167 -9.53 13.84 0.30
C ALA A 167 -9.87 12.97 1.52
N LEU A 168 -10.03 11.66 1.33
CA LEU A 168 -10.30 10.71 2.43
C LEU A 168 -9.13 10.61 3.41
N TYR A 169 -7.90 10.56 2.91
CA TYR A 169 -6.70 10.56 3.76
C TYR A 169 -6.58 11.86 4.54
N ALA A 170 -6.79 13.02 3.91
CA ALA A 170 -6.73 14.32 4.58
C ALA A 170 -7.74 14.42 5.74
N ASP A 171 -8.99 13.99 5.52
CA ASP A 171 -10.02 14.01 6.56
C ASP A 171 -9.72 12.98 7.67
N ALA A 172 -9.39 11.74 7.32
CA ALA A 172 -9.10 10.67 8.29
C ALA A 172 -7.88 11.00 9.16
N PHE A 173 -6.76 11.40 8.56
CA PHE A 173 -5.56 11.77 9.31
C PHE A 173 -5.75 13.10 10.06
N GLY A 174 -6.45 14.08 9.47
CA GLY A 174 -6.81 15.31 10.19
C GLY A 174 -7.62 15.02 11.45
N SER A 175 -8.54 14.06 11.41
CA SER A 175 -9.30 13.60 12.57
C SER A 175 -8.44 12.92 13.64
N LEU A 176 -7.50 12.06 13.22
CA LEU A 176 -6.56 11.38 14.12
C LEU A 176 -5.61 12.38 14.80
N TYR A 177 -5.02 13.30 14.02
CA TYR A 177 -4.06 14.29 14.53
C TYR A 177 -4.71 15.34 15.43
N SER A 178 -5.93 15.76 15.12
CA SER A 178 -6.66 16.76 15.93
C SER A 178 -7.21 16.20 17.24
N GLY A 179 -7.19 14.89 17.45
CA GLY A 179 -7.82 14.24 18.60
C GLY A 179 -9.33 14.01 18.47
N ARG A 180 -9.97 14.53 17.40
CA ARG A 180 -11.42 14.35 17.15
C ARG A 180 -11.81 12.88 17.05
N PHE A 181 -10.97 12.06 16.43
CA PHE A 181 -11.17 10.61 16.34
C PHE A 181 -11.32 9.96 17.73
N TRP A 182 -10.57 10.45 18.71
CA TRP A 182 -10.55 9.95 20.09
C TRP A 182 -11.58 10.65 21.00
N GLY A 183 -12.44 11.51 20.45
CA GLY A 183 -13.39 12.30 21.23
C GLY A 183 -12.75 13.40 22.08
N VAL A 184 -11.47 13.73 21.83
CA VAL A 184 -10.79 14.83 22.51
C VAL A 184 -11.22 16.14 21.87
N THR A 185 -11.96 16.96 22.60
CA THR A 185 -12.17 18.36 22.22
C THR A 185 -10.89 19.14 22.57
N ALA A 186 -10.41 19.97 21.65
CA ALA A 186 -9.31 20.88 21.94
C ALA A 186 -9.66 21.63 23.23
N ARG A 187 -8.78 21.60 24.25
CA ARG A 187 -8.95 22.43 25.43
C ARG A 187 -9.07 23.87 24.94
N THR A 188 -10.26 24.46 25.07
CA THR A 188 -10.41 25.89 24.92
C THR A 188 -9.39 26.52 25.87
N ALA A 189 -8.48 27.33 25.32
CA ALA A 189 -7.57 28.10 26.15
C ALA A 189 -8.44 28.82 27.18
N LYS A 190 -8.18 28.59 28.48
CA LYS A 190 -8.80 29.39 29.53
C LYS A 190 -8.52 30.84 29.16
N LYS A 191 -9.57 31.59 28.80
CA LYS A 191 -9.47 33.04 28.66
C LYS A 191 -8.92 33.55 30.01
N PRO A 192 -7.91 34.44 29.99
CA PRO A 192 -7.25 34.91 31.21
C PRO A 192 -8.24 35.55 32.18
#